data_AF-A0A7S9L2U6-F1
#
_entry.id   AF-A0A7S9L2U6-F1
#
_cell.length_a   1.000
_cell.length_b   1.000
_cell.length_c   1.000
_cell.angle_alpha   90.00
_cell.angle_beta   90.00
_cell.angle_gamma   90.00
#
_symmetry.space_group_name_H-M   'P 1'
#
loop_
_entity.id
_entity.type
_entity.pdbx_description
1 polymer ?
#
loop_
_entity_poly.entity_id
_entity_poly.type
_entity_poly.pdbx_seq_one_letter_code
_entity_poly.pdbx_strand_id
1 'polypeptide(L)'
;MKTKILLLLGIMLMVGISAMAQKVPTKVIDNKGTIKWVLDSATAVITKADSTLLFVTPTQLNNTVNPVKDTVNNISTTYIKAASNGLTKNGQTAELGGLLTKTTTIQTTATEFLRITGLTAGTTSTDSVVVVDPDGSLKFIPASTLFNALTFTNGLTKSGNTVRLGGALTQPTVIATDATNTLRVAGLQTGDLSTDSLVVAAPGGVLKRVTAASLLQSGETSISATTGTLTYAVADMPANPSRVWVYRNGAKLVGGSNSSIQSDYTITTAGSVTLVENGYTVTTGDIIEVQWVK
;
A
#
# COMPACT_ATOMS: atom_id res chain seq x y z
N MET A 1 -120.17 7.26 46.19
CA MET A 1 -121.28 7.05 47.14
C MET A 1 -121.00 5.79 47.95
N LYS A 2 -120.90 5.91 49.28
CA LYS A 2 -120.91 4.84 50.34
C LYS A 2 -119.76 3.80 50.28
N THR A 3 -118.69 3.88 51.11
CA THR A 3 -118.51 3.58 52.56
C THR A 3 -118.61 2.09 52.93
N LYS A 4 -117.65 1.64 53.78
CA LYS A 4 -117.66 0.54 54.80
C LYS A 4 -116.85 -0.73 54.45
N ILE A 5 -116.15 -1.45 55.34
CA ILE A 5 -115.59 -1.33 56.73
C ILE A 5 -114.95 -2.71 57.07
N LEU A 6 -113.82 -2.75 57.81
CA LEU A 6 -113.26 -3.81 58.72
C LEU A 6 -112.98 -5.24 58.19
N LEU A 7 -112.11 -6.11 58.75
CA LEU A 7 -111.21 -6.22 59.92
C LEU A 7 -110.38 -7.52 59.69
N LEU A 8 -109.08 -7.59 60.04
CA LEU A 8 -108.53 -8.61 60.98
C LEU A 8 -107.00 -8.50 61.18
N LEU A 9 -106.62 -8.67 62.45
CA LEU A 9 -105.31 -8.61 63.07
C LEU A 9 -104.51 -9.91 62.89
N GLY A 10 -103.18 -9.81 62.83
CA GLY A 10 -102.26 -10.94 63.01
C GLY A 10 -100.83 -10.45 63.23
N ILE A 11 -100.45 -10.27 64.49
CA ILE A 11 -99.11 -9.89 64.96
C ILE A 11 -98.26 -11.16 65.09
N MET A 12 -97.09 -11.23 64.46
CA MET A 12 -95.96 -12.04 64.93
C MET A 12 -94.65 -11.30 64.69
N LEU A 13 -94.03 -10.90 65.81
CA LEU A 13 -92.75 -10.22 65.92
C LEU A 13 -91.64 -11.27 65.92
N MET A 14 -90.72 -11.25 64.96
CA MET A 14 -89.41 -11.92 65.07
C MET A 14 -88.33 -11.00 64.52
N VAL A 15 -87.52 -10.50 65.44
CA VAL A 15 -86.31 -9.72 65.21
C VAL A 15 -85.23 -10.67 64.70
N GLY A 16 -84.72 -10.44 63.49
CA GLY A 16 -83.57 -11.12 62.91
C GLY A 16 -82.53 -10.11 62.47
N ILE A 17 -81.53 -9.91 63.34
CA ILE A 17 -80.30 -9.16 63.12
C ILE A 17 -79.62 -9.54 61.78
N SER A 18 -79.39 -8.53 60.93
CA SER A 18 -78.57 -8.64 59.73
C SER A 18 -77.08 -8.71 60.12
N ALA A 19 -76.48 -9.89 60.02
CA ALA A 19 -75.03 -10.04 60.05
C ALA A 19 -74.46 -9.82 58.65
N MET A 20 -73.96 -8.61 58.37
CA MET A 20 -73.07 -8.40 57.23
C MET A 20 -71.74 -9.09 57.55
N ALA A 21 -71.56 -10.32 57.06
CA ALA A 21 -70.28 -11.00 57.15
C ALA A 21 -69.27 -10.28 56.24
N GLN A 22 -68.38 -9.49 56.85
CA GLN A 22 -67.24 -8.91 56.16
C GLN A 22 -66.29 -10.04 55.73
N LYS A 23 -66.21 -10.28 54.42
CA LYS A 23 -65.36 -11.29 53.79
C LYS A 23 -63.89 -10.89 53.97
N VAL A 24 -63.16 -11.56 54.87
CA VAL A 24 -61.72 -11.34 55.05
C VAL A 24 -60.96 -12.47 54.34
N PRO A 25 -60.29 -12.22 53.21
CA PRO A 25 -59.47 -13.24 52.56
C PRO A 25 -58.10 -13.35 53.24
N THR A 26 -57.81 -14.52 53.85
CA THR A 26 -56.52 -14.80 54.47
C THR A 26 -55.59 -15.49 53.47
N LYS A 27 -54.44 -14.88 53.19
CA LYS A 27 -53.39 -15.43 52.33
C LYS A 27 -52.65 -16.55 53.07
N VAL A 28 -52.69 -17.78 52.58
CA VAL A 28 -51.87 -18.88 53.11
C VAL A 28 -50.90 -19.34 52.02
N ILE A 29 -49.60 -19.25 52.30
CA ILE A 29 -48.53 -19.77 51.44
C ILE A 29 -48.12 -21.13 52.03
N ASP A 30 -48.11 -22.20 51.22
CA ASP A 30 -47.59 -23.49 51.69
C ASP A 30 -46.05 -23.53 51.70
N ASN A 31 -45.45 -24.50 52.39
CA ASN A 31 -43.99 -24.65 52.52
C ASN A 31 -43.25 -24.96 51.20
N LYS A 32 -43.96 -24.94 50.06
CA LYS A 32 -43.41 -25.10 48.71
C LYS A 32 -43.62 -23.83 47.84
N GLY A 33 -44.11 -22.74 48.44
CA GLY A 33 -44.32 -21.45 47.77
C GLY A 33 -45.61 -21.36 46.94
N THR A 34 -46.50 -22.34 47.04
CA THR A 34 -47.79 -22.29 46.34
C THR A 34 -48.76 -21.43 47.16
N ILE A 35 -49.30 -20.37 46.55
CA ILE A 35 -50.30 -19.52 47.20
C ILE A 35 -51.65 -20.23 47.13
N LYS A 36 -52.21 -20.58 48.29
CA LYS A 36 -53.60 -21.06 48.40
C LYS A 36 -54.45 -19.93 48.96
N TRP A 37 -55.40 -19.44 48.17
CA TRP A 37 -56.52 -18.67 48.69
C TRP A 37 -57.55 -19.67 49.21
N VAL A 38 -57.51 -19.95 50.50
CA VAL A 38 -58.57 -20.74 51.15
C VAL A 38 -59.68 -19.76 51.50
N LEU A 39 -60.80 -19.84 50.78
CA LEU A 39 -62.04 -19.24 51.25
C LEU A 39 -62.62 -20.23 52.27
N ASP A 40 -62.50 -19.92 53.57
CA ASP A 40 -63.20 -20.68 54.59
C ASP A 40 -64.71 -20.57 54.30
N SER A 41 -65.33 -21.69 53.97
CA SER A 41 -66.78 -21.80 53.95
C SER A 41 -67.12 -23.11 54.64
N ALA A 42 -67.80 -23.02 55.78
CA ALA A 42 -68.20 -24.17 56.56
C ALA A 42 -69.18 -25.11 55.83
N THR A 43 -69.62 -24.82 54.60
CA THR A 43 -70.69 -25.58 53.94
C THR A 43 -70.67 -25.67 52.40
N ALA A 44 -69.66 -25.19 51.67
CA ALA A 44 -69.64 -25.35 50.19
C ALA A 44 -68.34 -25.96 49.65
N VAL A 45 -68.46 -27.18 49.09
CA VAL A 45 -67.41 -27.82 48.28
C VAL A 45 -67.40 -27.14 46.92
N ILE A 46 -66.38 -26.31 46.64
CA ILE A 46 -66.17 -25.75 45.30
C ILE A 46 -65.80 -26.88 44.35
N THR A 47 -66.62 -27.12 43.31
CA THR A 47 -66.34 -28.15 42.30
C THR A 47 -65.49 -27.59 41.15
N LYS A 48 -64.89 -28.48 40.36
CA LYS A 48 -63.99 -28.11 39.24
C LYS A 48 -64.69 -27.25 38.16
N ALA A 49 -66.02 -27.29 38.08
CA ALA A 49 -66.80 -26.45 37.16
C ALA A 49 -66.99 -25.01 37.68
N ASP A 50 -66.98 -24.81 39.00
CA ASP A 50 -67.11 -23.51 39.66
C ASP A 50 -65.76 -22.82 39.88
N SER A 51 -64.67 -23.51 39.50
CA SER A 51 -63.30 -23.11 39.76
C SER A 51 -62.73 -22.30 38.60
N THR A 52 -62.74 -20.98 38.69
CA THR A 52 -61.74 -20.13 38.01
C THR A 52 -60.40 -20.16 38.76
N LEU A 53 -60.04 -21.31 39.33
CA LEU A 53 -58.75 -21.56 39.98
C LEU A 53 -57.70 -21.75 38.89
N LEU A 54 -56.99 -20.66 38.58
CA LEU A 54 -55.83 -20.69 37.70
C LEU A 54 -54.67 -21.35 38.46
N PHE A 55 -54.45 -22.64 38.25
CA PHE A 55 -53.23 -23.31 38.71
C PHE A 55 -52.06 -22.81 37.85
N VAL A 56 -51.31 -21.84 38.33
CA VAL A 56 -50.06 -21.43 37.70
C VAL A 56 -48.87 -22.01 38.47
N THR A 57 -48.09 -22.85 37.80
CA THR A 57 -46.73 -23.21 38.26
C THR A 57 -45.83 -21.96 38.21
N PRO A 58 -44.73 -21.90 38.98
CA PRO A 58 -43.75 -20.81 38.85
C PRO A 58 -43.29 -20.61 37.39
N THR A 59 -43.23 -21.69 36.62
CA THR A 59 -42.94 -21.70 35.18
C THR A 59 -43.99 -20.96 34.34
N GLN A 60 -45.27 -21.03 34.74
CA GLN A 60 -46.38 -20.30 34.09
C GLN A 60 -46.44 -18.82 34.49
N LEU A 61 -45.87 -18.43 35.64
CA LEU A 61 -45.61 -17.02 35.96
C LEU A 61 -44.41 -16.45 35.17
N ASN A 62 -43.49 -17.31 34.72
CA ASN A 62 -42.25 -16.89 34.06
C ASN A 62 -42.37 -16.74 32.52
N ASN A 63 -43.53 -16.99 31.92
CA ASN A 63 -43.71 -16.93 30.45
C ASN A 63 -44.93 -16.13 29.98
N THR A 64 -45.62 -15.40 30.86
CA THR A 64 -46.71 -14.50 30.45
C THR A 64 -46.67 -13.23 31.31
N VAL A 65 -45.58 -12.49 31.17
CA VAL A 65 -45.53 -11.08 31.57
C VAL A 65 -45.16 -10.28 30.32
N ASN A 66 -46.18 -10.02 29.50
CA ASN A 66 -46.37 -8.69 28.91
C ASN A 66 -46.14 -7.71 30.08
N PRO A 67 -45.22 -6.73 30.04
CA PRO A 67 -44.71 -6.03 31.24
C PRO A 67 -45.85 -5.61 32.18
N VAL A 68 -46.16 -6.47 33.14
CA VAL A 68 -47.13 -6.18 34.18
C VAL A 68 -46.34 -5.27 35.08
N LYS A 69 -46.70 -3.99 35.04
CA LYS A 69 -46.42 -3.06 36.11
C LYS A 69 -46.90 -3.72 37.41
N ASP A 70 -45.98 -4.37 38.11
CA ASP A 70 -46.24 -4.93 39.44
C ASP A 70 -46.58 -3.74 40.33
N THR A 71 -47.89 -3.53 40.50
CA THR A 71 -48.42 -2.35 41.17
C THR A 71 -48.26 -2.46 42.69
N VAL A 72 -47.67 -3.55 43.21
CA VAL A 72 -47.49 -3.75 44.66
C VAL A 72 -46.06 -3.47 45.11
N ASN A 73 -45.06 -3.46 44.22
CA ASN A 73 -43.68 -3.07 44.57
C ASN A 73 -42.96 -2.16 43.55
N ASN A 74 -43.57 -1.84 42.40
CA ASN A 74 -43.00 -0.92 41.40
C ASN A 74 -41.54 -1.25 40.98
N ILE A 75 -41.13 -2.51 41.10
CA ILE A 75 -39.84 -2.98 40.60
C ILE A 75 -40.11 -3.63 39.24
N SER A 76 -40.02 -2.83 38.18
CA SER A 76 -39.79 -3.38 36.84
C SER A 76 -38.38 -3.93 36.85
N THR A 77 -38.22 -5.21 37.22
CA THR A 77 -36.94 -5.90 37.07
C THR A 77 -36.75 -6.17 35.58
N THR A 78 -35.91 -5.36 34.94
CA THR A 78 -35.57 -5.47 33.52
C THR A 78 -34.72 -6.73 33.29
N TYR A 79 -35.33 -7.91 33.30
CA TYR A 79 -34.60 -9.15 33.09
C TYR A 79 -34.29 -9.34 31.60
N ILE A 80 -33.01 -9.31 31.25
CA ILE A 80 -32.55 -9.73 29.93
C ILE A 80 -32.71 -11.25 29.82
N LYS A 81 -33.65 -11.71 28.98
CA LYS A 81 -33.93 -13.15 28.80
C LYS A 81 -32.79 -13.87 28.06
N ALA A 82 -32.24 -13.24 27.02
CA ALA A 82 -31.10 -13.74 26.25
C ALA A 82 -30.33 -12.59 25.58
N ALA A 83 -29.05 -12.81 25.32
CA ALA A 83 -28.22 -11.99 24.44
C ALA A 83 -27.78 -12.87 23.25
N SER A 84 -27.70 -12.30 22.06
CA SER A 84 -27.35 -13.05 20.86
C SER A 84 -26.65 -12.16 19.84
N ASN A 85 -25.95 -12.79 18.88
CA ASN A 85 -25.37 -12.15 17.71
C ASN A 85 -24.46 -10.94 18.05
N GLY A 86 -23.28 -11.23 18.62
CA GLY A 86 -22.31 -10.20 19.03
C GLY A 86 -22.41 -9.79 20.50
N LEU A 87 -23.55 -10.10 21.15
CA LEU A 87 -23.79 -9.82 22.56
C LEU A 87 -23.69 -11.09 23.43
N THR A 88 -23.15 -10.94 24.63
CA THR A 88 -23.09 -11.95 25.71
C THR A 88 -23.88 -11.45 26.92
N LYS A 89 -24.56 -12.35 27.63
CA LYS A 89 -25.31 -12.00 28.85
C LYS A 89 -24.42 -12.25 30.08
N ASN A 90 -24.26 -11.22 30.91
CA ASN A 90 -23.58 -11.30 32.21
C ASN A 90 -24.54 -10.81 33.30
N GLY A 91 -25.13 -11.74 34.05
CA GLY A 91 -26.21 -11.42 34.99
C GLY A 91 -27.42 -10.77 34.30
N GLN A 92 -27.67 -9.50 34.60
CA GLN A 92 -28.76 -8.70 34.02
C GLN A 92 -28.28 -7.72 32.93
N THR A 93 -27.01 -7.81 32.51
CA THR A 93 -26.41 -6.95 31.50
C THR A 93 -26.19 -7.71 30.19
N ALA A 94 -26.37 -7.03 29.05
CA ALA A 94 -25.90 -7.49 27.76
C ALA A 94 -24.63 -6.72 27.40
N GLU A 95 -23.56 -7.44 27.12
CA GLU A 95 -22.22 -6.91 26.85
C GLU A 95 -21.80 -7.28 25.42
N LEU A 96 -21.00 -6.44 24.77
CA LEU A 96 -20.34 -6.81 23.51
C LEU A 96 -19.28 -7.88 23.76
N GLY A 97 -19.07 -8.77 22.79
CA GLY A 97 -18.04 -9.82 22.86
C GLY A 97 -18.56 -11.25 22.64
N GLY A 98 -19.82 -11.41 22.26
CA GLY A 98 -20.38 -12.68 21.80
C GLY A 98 -20.04 -12.97 20.34
N LEU A 99 -20.23 -14.22 19.88
CA LEU A 99 -20.09 -14.58 18.47
C LEU A 99 -21.20 -13.94 17.62
N LEU A 100 -20.84 -13.39 16.46
CA LEU A 100 -21.82 -13.04 15.42
C LEU A 100 -22.32 -14.33 14.76
N THR A 101 -23.61 -14.62 14.89
CA THR A 101 -24.24 -15.81 14.30
C THR A 101 -24.94 -15.52 12.97
N LYS A 102 -24.95 -14.24 12.56
CA LYS A 102 -25.43 -13.75 11.27
C LYS A 102 -24.72 -12.42 10.94
N THR A 103 -24.74 -12.04 9.67
CA THR A 103 -24.21 -10.73 9.24
C THR A 103 -24.91 -9.60 10.00
N THR A 104 -24.12 -8.63 10.47
CA THR A 104 -24.60 -7.48 11.25
C THR A 104 -24.01 -6.21 10.69
N THR A 105 -24.85 -5.20 10.49
CA THR A 105 -24.44 -3.90 9.95
C THR A 105 -24.71 -2.84 11.01
N ILE A 106 -23.72 -1.98 11.27
CA ILE A 106 -23.91 -0.74 12.01
C ILE A 106 -23.95 0.37 10.96
N GLN A 107 -25.14 0.92 10.71
CA GLN A 107 -25.31 1.99 9.74
C GLN A 107 -25.04 3.34 10.39
N THR A 108 -24.13 4.11 9.81
CA THR A 108 -23.87 5.51 10.14
C THR A 108 -24.59 6.43 9.15
N THR A 109 -24.62 7.72 9.45
CA THR A 109 -25.11 8.75 8.51
C THR A 109 -23.96 9.70 8.16
N ALA A 110 -24.26 10.75 7.39
CA ALA A 110 -23.29 11.82 7.10
C ALA A 110 -22.91 12.63 8.36
N THR A 111 -23.72 12.61 9.41
CA THR A 111 -23.54 13.42 10.63
C THR A 111 -23.33 12.57 11.89
N GLU A 112 -23.75 11.30 11.89
CA GLU A 112 -23.59 10.36 13.00
C GLU A 112 -22.54 9.30 12.66
N PHE A 113 -21.35 9.40 13.28
CA PHE A 113 -20.21 8.51 13.02
C PHE A 113 -20.03 7.43 14.09
N LEU A 114 -19.57 6.24 13.68
CA LEU A 114 -19.02 5.24 14.60
C LEU A 114 -17.61 5.67 15.03
N ARG A 115 -17.40 5.92 16.32
CA ARG A 115 -16.10 6.32 16.89
C ARG A 115 -15.63 5.27 17.89
N ILE A 116 -14.39 4.80 17.72
CA ILE A 116 -13.70 3.97 18.71
C ILE A 116 -12.57 4.82 19.31
N THR A 117 -12.63 5.08 20.61
CA THR A 117 -11.68 5.92 21.34
C THR A 117 -10.86 5.09 22.33
N GLY A 118 -9.67 5.59 22.74
CA GLY A 118 -8.81 4.89 23.70
C GLY A 118 -7.96 3.77 23.09
N LEU A 119 -7.77 3.79 21.76
CA LEU A 119 -6.87 2.85 21.07
C LEU A 119 -5.41 3.14 21.40
N THR A 120 -4.60 2.09 21.48
CA THR A 120 -3.14 2.18 21.63
C THR A 120 -2.44 2.12 20.26
N ALA A 121 -1.23 2.65 20.17
CA ALA A 121 -0.42 2.55 18.96
C ALA A 121 -0.01 1.08 18.68
N GLY A 122 -0.02 0.70 17.40
CA GLY A 122 0.42 -0.62 16.94
C GLY A 122 1.83 -0.62 16.36
N THR A 123 2.31 -1.79 15.92
CA THR A 123 3.60 -2.02 15.27
C THR A 123 3.43 -2.57 13.86
N THR A 124 4.36 -2.26 12.96
CA THR A 124 4.30 -2.74 11.56
C THR A 124 4.74 -4.19 11.37
N SER A 125 5.28 -4.85 12.40
CA SER A 125 5.79 -6.23 12.33
C SER A 125 4.75 -7.28 12.70
N THR A 126 3.83 -6.97 13.61
CA THR A 126 2.84 -7.93 14.13
C THR A 126 1.41 -7.54 13.83
N ASP A 127 1.15 -6.24 13.64
CA ASP A 127 -0.22 -5.77 13.60
C ASP A 127 -0.72 -5.65 12.17
N SER A 128 -2.04 -5.59 12.06
CA SER A 128 -2.75 -5.45 10.78
C SER A 128 -3.49 -4.13 10.74
N VAL A 129 -3.66 -3.60 9.53
CA VAL A 129 -4.57 -2.48 9.30
C VAL A 129 -5.97 -3.01 9.02
N VAL A 130 -6.99 -2.35 9.56
CA VAL A 130 -8.37 -2.59 9.16
C VAL A 130 -8.57 -1.94 7.79
N VAL A 131 -9.13 -2.70 6.86
CA VAL A 131 -9.60 -2.20 5.57
C VAL A 131 -11.09 -2.49 5.42
N VAL A 132 -11.75 -1.81 4.50
CA VAL A 132 -13.17 -1.96 4.25
C VAL A 132 -13.36 -2.37 2.80
N ASP A 133 -14.11 -3.45 2.58
CA ASP A 133 -14.55 -3.84 1.23
C ASP A 133 -15.61 -2.88 0.70
N PRO A 134 -15.86 -2.86 -0.63
CA PRO A 134 -16.93 -2.04 -1.21
C PRO A 134 -18.33 -2.30 -0.65
N ASP A 135 -18.58 -3.50 -0.09
CA ASP A 135 -19.85 -3.86 0.55
C ASP A 135 -19.96 -3.39 2.02
N GLY A 136 -18.91 -2.74 2.56
CA GLY A 136 -18.83 -2.28 3.94
C GLY A 136 -18.26 -3.30 4.92
N SER A 137 -17.89 -4.50 4.48
CA SER A 137 -17.29 -5.53 5.34
C SER A 137 -15.89 -5.12 5.78
N LEU A 138 -15.60 -5.24 7.08
CA LEU A 138 -14.26 -5.00 7.60
C LEU A 138 -13.38 -6.24 7.37
N LYS A 139 -12.18 -6.01 6.86
CA LYS A 139 -11.12 -7.01 6.71
C LYS A 139 -9.83 -6.48 7.32
N PHE A 140 -8.84 -7.36 7.43
CA PHE A 140 -7.51 -6.98 7.87
C PHE A 140 -6.48 -7.35 6.81
N ILE A 141 -5.47 -6.50 6.68
CA ILE A 141 -4.28 -6.78 5.90
C ILE A 141 -3.07 -6.63 6.84
N PRO A 142 -2.16 -7.62 6.91
CA PRO A 142 -0.95 -7.49 7.70
C PRO A 142 -0.18 -6.23 7.28
N ALA A 143 0.20 -5.38 8.23
CA ALA A 143 0.90 -4.14 7.89
C ALA A 143 2.22 -4.42 7.14
N SER A 144 2.89 -5.52 7.48
CA SER A 144 4.14 -5.98 6.87
C SER A 144 4.05 -6.27 5.36
N THR A 145 2.87 -6.60 4.83
CA THR A 145 2.69 -6.88 3.39
C THR A 145 2.45 -5.61 2.58
N LEU A 146 1.78 -4.61 3.16
CA LEU A 146 1.52 -3.32 2.51
C LEU A 146 2.80 -2.55 2.18
N PHE A 147 3.76 -2.52 3.09
CA PHE A 147 4.99 -1.73 2.91
C PHE A 147 6.03 -2.35 1.98
N ASN A 148 5.80 -3.59 1.53
CA ASN A 148 6.67 -4.33 0.61
C ASN A 148 6.02 -4.59 -0.76
N ALA A 149 4.91 -3.93 -1.07
CA ALA A 149 4.17 -4.15 -2.32
C ALA A 149 4.86 -3.60 -3.58
N LEU A 150 5.94 -2.83 -3.45
CA LEU A 150 6.64 -2.21 -4.57
C LEU A 150 7.88 -3.01 -4.96
N THR A 151 8.04 -3.25 -6.27
CA THR A 151 9.25 -3.83 -6.85
C THR A 151 10.10 -2.72 -7.47
N PHE A 152 11.39 -2.69 -7.12
CA PHE A 152 12.37 -1.78 -7.69
C PHE A 152 13.30 -2.58 -8.59
N THR A 153 13.39 -2.22 -9.86
CA THR A 153 14.19 -2.92 -10.88
C THR A 153 14.94 -1.91 -11.75
N ASN A 154 15.76 -2.42 -12.67
CA ASN A 154 16.39 -1.64 -13.74
C ASN A 154 17.18 -0.40 -13.25
N GLY A 155 18.30 -0.65 -12.56
CA GLY A 155 19.20 0.40 -12.08
C GLY A 155 18.80 1.04 -10.74
N LEU A 156 17.73 0.54 -10.10
CA LEU A 156 17.34 0.89 -8.74
C LEU A 156 17.56 -0.29 -7.78
N THR A 157 18.03 0.02 -6.58
CA THR A 157 18.16 -0.94 -5.47
C THR A 157 17.45 -0.41 -4.23
N LYS A 158 16.76 -1.30 -3.52
CA LYS A 158 16.15 -1.03 -2.20
C LYS A 158 16.98 -1.67 -1.09
N SER A 159 17.28 -0.90 -0.05
CA SER A 159 17.89 -1.39 1.19
C SER A 159 17.11 -0.81 2.38
N GLY A 160 16.45 -1.70 3.14
CA GLY A 160 15.46 -1.28 4.13
C GLY A 160 14.38 -0.40 3.50
N ASN A 161 14.19 0.80 4.05
CA ASN A 161 13.21 1.77 3.54
C ASN A 161 13.78 2.77 2.52
N THR A 162 15.05 2.63 2.12
CA THR A 162 15.68 3.56 1.17
C THR A 162 15.76 2.96 -0.22
N VAL A 163 15.36 3.74 -1.22
CA VAL A 163 15.55 3.43 -2.65
C VAL A 163 16.69 4.28 -3.17
N ARG A 164 17.62 3.69 -3.93
CA ARG A 164 18.81 4.35 -4.46
C ARG A 164 19.03 3.97 -5.93
N LEU A 165 19.71 4.85 -6.66
CA LEU A 165 20.36 4.46 -7.91
C LEU A 165 21.49 3.48 -7.60
N GLY A 166 21.63 2.46 -8.45
CA GLY A 166 22.57 1.36 -8.28
C GLY A 166 21.89 0.02 -8.53
N GLY A 167 22.59 -0.92 -9.12
CA GLY A 167 22.06 -2.20 -9.58
C GLY A 167 22.14 -2.36 -11.10
N ALA A 168 21.86 -3.56 -11.60
CA ALA A 168 21.91 -3.84 -13.03
C ALA A 168 20.73 -3.20 -13.78
N LEU A 169 21.00 -2.68 -14.98
CA LEU A 169 19.94 -2.43 -15.96
C LEU A 169 19.55 -3.76 -16.59
N THR A 170 18.28 -4.13 -16.48
CA THR A 170 17.74 -5.37 -17.04
C THR A 170 17.04 -5.14 -18.38
N GLN A 171 16.91 -3.87 -18.78
CA GLN A 171 16.34 -3.43 -20.05
C GLN A 171 16.98 -2.11 -20.50
N PRO A 172 16.90 -1.74 -21.79
CA PRO A 172 17.36 -0.43 -22.27
C PRO A 172 16.67 0.72 -21.50
N THR A 173 17.45 1.75 -21.15
CA THR A 173 16.98 2.89 -20.36
C THR A 173 17.34 4.19 -21.06
N VAL A 174 16.37 5.11 -21.16
CA VAL A 174 16.55 6.44 -21.75
C VAL A 174 16.19 7.50 -20.71
N ILE A 175 17.12 8.42 -20.45
CA ILE A 175 16.86 9.64 -19.68
C ILE A 175 16.74 10.78 -20.69
N ALA A 176 15.51 11.20 -20.97
CA ALA A 176 15.26 12.31 -21.89
C ALA A 176 15.59 13.65 -21.22
N THR A 177 16.32 14.50 -21.94
CA THR A 177 16.65 15.87 -21.53
C THR A 177 16.27 16.85 -22.61
N ASP A 178 16.17 18.12 -22.25
CA ASP A 178 15.97 19.22 -23.19
C ASP A 178 16.85 20.43 -22.79
N ALA A 179 16.65 21.57 -23.44
CA ALA A 179 17.44 22.77 -23.19
C ALA A 179 17.24 23.36 -21.77
N THR A 180 16.10 23.11 -21.15
CA THR A 180 15.76 23.54 -19.77
C THR A 180 16.06 22.43 -18.76
N ASN A 181 15.67 21.19 -19.07
CA ASN A 181 15.81 20.02 -18.22
C ASN A 181 17.07 19.23 -18.62
N THR A 182 18.20 19.56 -17.99
CA THR A 182 19.51 18.96 -18.30
C THR A 182 19.91 17.87 -17.30
N LEU A 183 20.73 16.91 -17.74
CA LEU A 183 21.38 15.94 -16.85
C LEU A 183 22.73 16.49 -16.39
N ARG A 184 22.82 16.89 -15.12
CA ARG A 184 24.04 17.40 -14.50
C ARG A 184 24.51 16.49 -13.37
N VAL A 185 25.75 16.01 -13.46
CA VAL A 185 26.45 15.33 -12.35
C VAL A 185 27.38 16.34 -11.70
N ALA A 186 27.03 16.81 -10.50
CA ALA A 186 27.83 17.77 -9.75
C ALA A 186 28.87 17.06 -8.86
N GLY A 187 29.96 17.76 -8.51
CA GLY A 187 30.98 17.25 -7.58
C GLY A 187 31.97 16.23 -8.18
N LEU A 188 32.07 16.16 -9.51
CA LEU A 188 33.06 15.34 -10.20
C LEU A 188 34.48 15.74 -9.76
N GLN A 189 35.35 14.75 -9.56
CA GLN A 189 36.77 14.94 -9.25
C GLN A 189 37.59 14.95 -10.55
N THR A 190 38.83 15.47 -10.48
CA THR A 190 39.79 15.38 -11.59
C THR A 190 40.16 13.92 -11.85
N GLY A 191 40.14 13.51 -13.12
CA GLY A 191 40.56 12.17 -13.54
C GLY A 191 42.02 12.11 -13.98
N ASP A 192 42.56 10.89 -14.07
CA ASP A 192 43.91 10.57 -14.54
C ASP A 192 43.84 9.71 -15.80
N LEU A 193 44.28 10.24 -16.95
CA LEU A 193 44.20 9.54 -18.23
C LEU A 193 45.09 8.28 -18.32
N SER A 194 46.00 8.06 -17.36
CA SER A 194 46.81 6.85 -17.29
C SER A 194 46.06 5.65 -16.69
N THR A 195 45.04 5.91 -15.87
CA THR A 195 44.23 4.86 -15.19
C THR A 195 42.76 4.89 -15.58
N ASP A 196 42.23 6.08 -15.87
CA ASP A 196 40.82 6.31 -16.09
C ASP A 196 40.46 6.17 -17.57
N SER A 197 39.17 5.93 -17.81
CA SER A 197 38.62 5.89 -19.14
C SER A 197 37.77 7.11 -19.42
N LEU A 198 37.62 7.43 -20.70
CA LEU A 198 36.73 8.49 -21.14
C LEU A 198 35.34 7.94 -21.37
N VAL A 199 34.34 8.74 -21.00
CA VAL A 199 32.94 8.48 -21.34
C VAL A 199 32.58 9.34 -22.53
N VAL A 200 32.09 8.70 -23.59
CA VAL A 200 31.67 9.35 -24.83
C VAL A 200 30.25 8.96 -25.17
N ALA A 201 29.55 9.77 -25.96
CA ALA A 201 28.23 9.45 -26.48
C ALA A 201 28.34 8.93 -27.93
N ALA A 202 27.75 7.77 -28.20
CA ALA A 202 27.55 7.26 -29.55
C ALA A 202 26.31 7.92 -30.20
N PRO A 203 26.11 7.77 -31.53
CA PRO A 203 24.85 8.16 -32.17
C PRO A 203 23.65 7.57 -31.42
N GLY A 204 22.62 8.38 -31.18
CA GLY A 204 21.47 8.01 -30.35
C GLY A 204 21.66 8.22 -28.85
N GLY A 205 22.78 8.80 -28.40
CA GLY A 205 22.99 9.21 -27.00
C GLY A 205 23.43 8.10 -26.05
N VAL A 206 23.74 6.91 -26.57
CA VAL A 206 24.23 5.79 -25.75
C VAL A 206 25.65 6.09 -25.26
N LEU A 207 25.85 6.10 -23.95
CA LEU A 207 27.16 6.31 -23.35
C LEU A 207 28.03 5.06 -23.54
N LYS A 208 29.28 5.27 -23.96
CA LYS A 208 30.32 4.26 -24.14
C LYS A 208 31.58 4.67 -23.42
N ARG A 209 32.40 3.67 -23.10
CA ARG A 209 33.74 3.87 -22.55
C ARG A 209 34.77 3.72 -23.66
N VAL A 210 35.74 4.63 -23.73
CA VAL A 210 36.93 4.52 -24.59
C VAL A 210 38.19 4.71 -23.76
N THR A 211 39.27 4.04 -24.17
CA THR A 211 40.58 4.20 -23.52
C THR A 211 41.19 5.54 -23.93
N ALA A 212 41.93 6.19 -23.01
CA ALA A 212 42.58 7.47 -23.32
C ALA A 212 43.60 7.37 -24.47
N ALA A 213 44.29 6.22 -24.59
CA ALA A 213 45.22 5.93 -25.68
C ALA A 213 44.58 5.99 -27.08
N SER A 214 43.24 5.91 -27.19
CA SER A 214 42.55 6.05 -28.47
C SER A 214 42.54 7.48 -29.03
N LEU A 215 42.76 8.51 -28.20
CA LEU A 215 42.66 9.92 -28.60
C LEU A 215 43.91 10.46 -29.31
N LEU A 216 45.10 9.96 -28.96
CA LEU A 216 46.38 10.46 -29.46
C LEU A 216 47.13 9.31 -30.12
N GLN A 217 46.69 8.96 -31.31
CA GLN A 217 47.39 7.98 -32.14
C GLN A 217 48.39 8.74 -33.00
N SER A 218 49.67 8.55 -32.75
CA SER A 218 50.76 9.10 -33.56
C SER A 218 51.77 8.02 -33.90
N GLY A 219 52.59 8.26 -34.92
CA GLY A 219 53.64 7.33 -35.28
C GLY A 219 54.76 7.99 -36.06
N GLU A 220 55.84 7.23 -36.23
CA GLU A 220 57.00 7.58 -37.02
C GLU A 220 57.48 6.36 -37.80
N THR A 221 58.04 6.57 -38.98
CA THR A 221 58.72 5.53 -39.77
C THR A 221 59.86 6.16 -40.55
N SER A 222 61.01 5.50 -40.54
CA SER A 222 62.20 5.91 -41.29
C SER A 222 62.57 4.86 -42.32
N ILE A 223 62.72 5.27 -43.58
CA ILE A 223 62.93 4.39 -44.73
C ILE A 223 64.17 4.83 -45.49
N SER A 224 65.10 3.92 -45.74
CA SER A 224 66.23 4.17 -46.63
C SER A 224 65.78 4.09 -48.09
N ALA A 225 65.94 5.18 -48.82
CA ALA A 225 65.59 5.27 -50.22
C ALA A 225 66.47 4.37 -51.09
N THR A 226 65.85 3.78 -52.10
CA THR A 226 66.51 3.11 -53.22
C THR A 226 66.34 3.96 -54.48
N THR A 227 67.30 3.89 -55.40
CA THR A 227 67.27 4.69 -56.64
C THR A 227 65.95 4.52 -57.39
N GLY A 228 65.29 5.64 -57.71
CA GLY A 228 64.05 5.68 -58.50
C GLY A 228 62.77 5.42 -57.70
N THR A 229 62.85 5.11 -56.40
CA THR A 229 61.68 4.94 -55.55
C THR A 229 61.23 6.29 -55.00
N LEU A 230 60.05 6.75 -55.41
CA LEU A 230 59.43 7.98 -54.90
C LEU A 230 58.21 7.74 -54.02
N THR A 231 57.71 6.50 -53.97
CA THR A 231 56.53 6.13 -53.18
C THR A 231 56.92 5.24 -52.02
N TYR A 232 56.48 5.62 -50.82
CA TYR A 232 56.83 4.99 -49.56
C TYR A 232 55.56 4.58 -48.81
N ALA A 233 55.49 3.29 -48.45
CA ALA A 233 54.42 2.78 -47.61
C ALA A 233 54.70 3.10 -46.14
N VAL A 234 53.71 3.67 -45.45
CA VAL A 234 53.81 4.10 -44.05
C VAL A 234 52.59 3.57 -43.31
N ALA A 235 52.75 2.51 -42.51
CA ALA A 235 51.61 1.92 -41.80
C ALA A 235 50.91 2.96 -40.90
N ASP A 236 49.58 2.88 -40.79
CA ASP A 236 48.78 3.74 -39.91
C ASP A 236 48.81 5.26 -40.19
N MET A 237 49.51 5.73 -41.22
CA MET A 237 49.51 7.15 -41.57
C MET A 237 48.16 7.60 -42.16
N PRO A 238 47.56 8.72 -41.71
CA PRO A 238 46.32 9.25 -42.27
C PRO A 238 46.52 9.82 -43.69
N ALA A 239 45.42 9.95 -44.44
CA ALA A 239 45.44 10.56 -45.78
C ALA A 239 45.54 12.09 -45.76
N ASN A 240 45.36 12.74 -44.60
CA ASN A 240 45.35 14.20 -44.50
C ASN A 240 46.79 14.75 -44.37
N PRO A 241 47.31 15.50 -45.35
CA PRO A 241 48.69 16.00 -45.33
C PRO A 241 48.97 17.01 -44.22
N SER A 242 47.96 17.68 -43.65
CA SER A 242 48.15 18.56 -42.49
C SER A 242 48.48 17.80 -41.20
N ARG A 243 48.34 16.47 -41.21
CA ARG A 243 48.63 15.58 -40.09
C ARG A 243 49.88 14.72 -40.30
N VAL A 244 50.62 14.98 -41.38
CA VAL A 244 51.78 14.20 -41.78
C VAL A 244 52.94 15.14 -42.09
N TRP A 245 54.09 14.84 -41.54
CA TRP A 245 55.34 15.54 -41.78
C TRP A 245 56.36 14.58 -42.36
N VAL A 246 56.94 14.97 -43.49
CA VAL A 246 57.95 14.17 -44.19
C VAL A 246 59.26 14.91 -44.14
N TYR A 247 60.34 14.20 -43.84
CA TYR A 247 61.70 14.72 -43.79
C TYR A 247 62.57 13.87 -44.70
N ARG A 248 63.51 14.51 -45.41
CA ARG A 248 64.60 13.84 -46.13
C ARG A 248 65.90 14.23 -45.48
N ASN A 249 66.65 13.25 -44.95
CA ASN A 249 67.92 13.46 -44.26
C ASN A 249 67.82 14.56 -43.16
N GLY A 250 66.70 14.60 -42.43
CA GLY A 250 66.41 15.59 -41.38
C GLY A 250 65.88 16.94 -41.87
N ALA A 251 65.87 17.22 -43.18
CA ALA A 251 65.26 18.43 -43.72
C ALA A 251 63.77 18.20 -43.98
N LYS A 252 62.91 19.04 -43.37
CA LYS A 252 61.47 18.97 -43.55
C LYS A 252 61.09 19.34 -44.98
N LEU A 253 60.35 18.45 -45.63
CA LEU A 253 59.77 18.69 -46.95
C LEU A 253 58.46 19.49 -46.83
N VAL A 254 58.16 20.27 -47.85
CA VAL A 254 56.93 21.08 -47.90
C VAL A 254 55.76 20.22 -48.37
N GLY A 255 54.85 19.93 -47.43
CA GLY A 255 53.63 19.18 -47.70
C GLY A 255 52.39 20.06 -47.89
N GLY A 256 51.42 19.50 -48.60
CA GLY A 256 50.07 20.05 -48.68
C GLY A 256 49.88 21.16 -49.71
N SER A 257 48.61 21.45 -49.96
CA SER A 257 48.12 22.41 -50.94
C SER A 257 48.27 23.87 -50.45
N ASN A 258 49.45 24.29 -50.03
CA ASN A 258 49.71 25.73 -49.99
C ASN A 258 49.83 26.19 -51.45
N SER A 259 48.72 26.63 -52.07
CA SER A 259 48.62 26.94 -53.51
C SER A 259 49.66 27.92 -54.06
N SER A 260 50.49 28.52 -53.20
CA SER A 260 51.56 29.45 -53.57
C SER A 260 52.95 28.82 -53.66
N ILE A 261 53.12 27.56 -53.20
CA ILE A 261 54.40 26.84 -53.20
C ILE A 261 54.14 25.41 -53.69
N GLN A 262 54.94 24.96 -54.65
CA GLN A 262 54.86 23.60 -55.16
C GLN A 262 55.29 22.60 -54.08
N SER A 263 54.45 21.60 -53.81
CA SER A 263 54.66 20.60 -52.76
C SER A 263 55.80 19.64 -53.12
N ASP A 264 56.63 19.30 -52.14
CA ASP A 264 57.71 18.31 -52.23
C ASP A 264 57.19 16.88 -52.06
N TYR A 265 55.97 16.71 -51.55
CA TYR A 265 55.31 15.40 -51.47
C TYR A 265 53.80 15.54 -51.55
N THR A 266 53.17 14.42 -51.90
CA THR A 266 51.72 14.27 -51.97
C THR A 266 51.27 13.07 -51.13
N ILE A 267 50.04 13.17 -50.61
CA ILE A 267 49.35 12.09 -49.92
C ILE A 267 47.98 11.97 -50.57
N THR A 268 47.81 10.91 -51.36
CA THR A 268 46.56 10.62 -52.08
C THR A 268 45.71 9.61 -51.34
N THR A 269 46.35 8.71 -50.59
CA THR A 269 45.69 7.65 -49.81
C THR A 269 46.35 7.51 -48.44
N ALA A 270 45.58 7.03 -47.47
CA ALA A 270 46.15 6.66 -46.18
C ALA A 270 47.27 5.62 -46.37
N GLY A 271 48.32 5.76 -45.58
CA GLY A 271 49.44 4.83 -45.54
C GLY A 271 50.45 4.90 -46.70
N SER A 272 50.42 5.95 -47.54
CA SER A 272 51.39 6.13 -48.62
C SER A 272 51.79 7.59 -48.79
N VAL A 273 53.10 7.84 -48.89
CA VAL A 273 53.67 9.14 -49.25
C VAL A 273 54.33 9.02 -50.62
N THR A 274 54.05 9.97 -51.52
CA THR A 274 54.74 10.06 -52.81
C THR A 274 55.52 11.37 -52.87
N LEU A 275 56.84 11.29 -52.95
CA LEU A 275 57.73 12.43 -53.13
C LEU A 275 57.60 13.00 -54.53
N VAL A 276 57.73 14.32 -54.62
CA VAL A 276 57.76 15.10 -55.85
C VAL A 276 59.12 15.79 -55.88
N GLU A 277 59.98 15.33 -56.78
CA GLU A 277 61.31 15.92 -56.96
C GLU A 277 61.21 17.32 -57.56
N ASN A 278 61.11 18.34 -56.69
CA ASN A 278 61.02 19.74 -57.07
C ASN A 278 62.23 20.51 -56.54
N GLY A 279 63.34 20.46 -57.28
CA GLY A 279 64.60 21.09 -56.87
C GLY A 279 65.49 20.22 -55.97
N TYR A 280 65.14 18.94 -55.80
CA TYR A 280 65.99 17.92 -55.21
C TYR A 280 65.76 16.57 -55.89
N THR A 281 66.75 15.67 -55.80
CA THR A 281 66.64 14.30 -56.29
C THR A 281 66.88 13.34 -55.13
N VAL A 282 66.06 12.31 -55.05
CA VAL A 282 66.18 11.21 -54.10
C VAL A 282 67.23 10.24 -54.59
N THR A 283 68.23 9.99 -53.77
CA THR A 283 69.37 9.11 -54.06
C THR A 283 69.37 7.91 -53.13
N THR A 284 69.97 6.80 -53.58
CA THR A 284 70.15 5.63 -52.72
C THR A 284 70.87 6.02 -51.43
N GLY A 285 70.30 5.62 -50.30
CA GLY A 285 70.84 5.91 -48.97
C GLY A 285 70.25 7.16 -48.30
N ASP A 286 69.42 7.96 -49.00
CA ASP A 286 68.64 8.98 -48.32
C ASP A 286 67.69 8.37 -47.29
N ILE A 287 67.51 9.03 -46.16
CA ILE A 287 66.53 8.64 -45.15
C ILE A 287 65.28 9.48 -45.31
N ILE A 288 64.16 8.81 -45.59
CA ILE A 288 62.83 9.41 -45.60
C ILE A 288 62.17 9.07 -44.28
N GLU A 289 62.02 10.08 -43.43
CA GLU A 289 61.32 9.97 -42.16
C GLU A 289 59.93 10.57 -42.31
N VAL A 290 58.92 9.81 -41.87
CA VAL A 290 57.53 10.23 -41.90
C VAL A 290 56.98 10.17 -40.48
N GLN A 291 56.50 11.30 -39.99
CA GLN A 291 55.83 11.44 -38.69
C GLN A 291 54.37 11.83 -38.91
N TRP A 292 53.46 11.29 -38.10
CA TRP A 292 52.04 11.60 -38.24
C TRP A 292 51.25 11.56 -36.94
N VAL A 293 50.09 12.20 -36.97
CA VAL A 293 49.05 12.12 -35.95
C VAL A 293 47.73 11.73 -36.61
N LYS A 294 46.94 10.83 -36.02
CA LYS A 294 45.66 10.37 -36.56
C LYS A 294 44.51 11.29 -36.16
#